data_AF-A0A172UN31-F1
#
_entry.id   AF-A0A172UN31-F1
#
_cell.length_a   1.000
_cell.length_b   1.000
_cell.length_c   1.000
_cell.angle_alpha   90.00
_cell.angle_beta   90.00
_cell.angle_gamma   90.00
#
_symmetry.space_group_name_H-M   'P 1'
#
loop_
_entity.id
_entity.type
_entity.pdbx_description
1 polymer ?
#
loop_
_entity_poly.entity_id
_entity_poly.type
_entity_poly.pdbx_seq_one_letter_code
_entity_poly.pdbx_strand_id
1 'polypeptide(L)'
;MTAPTITPEAAQFHDLWCGDYCPTCNPAGEHADRCARQCSLTEPDAVTWGGGVRLLCEYVCDRCGHQWRRADLWTPENLGFVPQRSAA
;
A
#
# COMPACT_ATOMS: atom_id res chain seq x y z
N MET A 1 4.62 42.71 -17.51
CA MET A 1 5.50 41.75 -16.80
C MET A 1 4.58 40.80 -16.07
N THR A 2 4.38 39.59 -16.60
CA THR A 2 3.41 38.62 -16.06
C THR A 2 4.17 37.67 -15.15
N ALA A 3 3.82 37.63 -13.87
CA ALA A 3 4.41 36.70 -12.91
C ALA A 3 4.02 35.26 -13.28
N PRO A 4 4.93 34.28 -13.17
CA PRO A 4 4.57 32.88 -13.37
C PRO A 4 3.66 32.42 -12.24
N THR A 5 2.45 31.98 -12.61
CA THR A 5 1.60 31.19 -11.72
C THR A 5 2.28 29.85 -11.51
N ILE A 6 2.85 29.65 -10.32
CA ILE A 6 3.31 28.33 -9.89
C ILE A 6 2.05 27.52 -9.60
N THR A 7 1.63 26.69 -10.56
CA THR A 7 0.73 25.58 -10.24
C THR A 7 1.52 24.68 -9.28
N PRO A 8 1.02 24.40 -8.06
CA PRO A 8 1.63 23.37 -7.25
C PRO A 8 1.54 22.07 -8.04
N GLU A 9 2.68 21.62 -8.56
CA GLU A 9 2.87 20.24 -9.01
C GLU A 9 2.47 19.39 -7.81
N ALA A 10 1.48 18.51 -7.99
CA ALA A 10 0.93 17.70 -6.90
C ALA A 10 2.09 16.92 -6.26
N ALA A 11 2.62 17.45 -5.15
CA ALA A 11 3.79 16.92 -4.51
C ALA A 11 3.43 15.58 -3.88
N GLN A 12 3.83 14.51 -4.56
CA GLN A 12 4.59 13.35 -4.06
C GLN A 12 4.03 12.48 -2.94
N PHE A 13 2.89 12.82 -2.34
CA PHE A 13 2.11 11.87 -1.55
C PHE A 13 1.23 11.06 -2.50
N HIS A 14 1.87 10.18 -3.28
CA HIS A 14 1.12 9.00 -3.68
C HIS A 14 0.76 8.29 -2.38
N ASP A 15 -0.53 8.06 -2.15
CA ASP A 15 -1.09 7.25 -1.08
C ASP A 15 -0.57 5.80 -1.20
N LEU A 16 0.74 5.60 -1.03
CA LEU A 16 1.43 4.33 -1.04
C LEU A 16 1.32 3.71 0.34
N TRP A 17 0.09 3.62 0.83
CA TRP A 17 -0.21 2.73 1.94
C TRP A 17 -0.36 1.34 1.33
N CYS A 18 0.41 0.39 1.84
CA CYS A 18 0.46 -1.00 1.41
C CYS A 18 -0.88 -1.74 1.64
N GLY A 19 -2.00 -1.25 1.09
CA GLY A 19 -3.36 -1.70 1.37
C GLY A 19 -3.78 -2.92 0.55
N ASP A 20 -4.38 -3.91 1.18
CA ASP A 20 -4.90 -5.11 0.52
C ASP A 20 -6.41 -5.19 0.68
N TYR A 21 -7.08 -6.00 -0.15
CA TYR A 21 -8.51 -6.24 0.00
C TYR A 21 -8.73 -7.44 0.94
N CYS A 22 -9.60 -7.27 1.94
CA CYS A 22 -9.93 -8.37 2.85
C CYS A 22 -10.47 -9.58 2.07
N PRO A 23 -9.83 -10.76 2.14
CA PRO A 23 -10.21 -11.93 1.34
C PRO A 23 -11.56 -12.54 1.74
N THR A 24 -12.04 -12.24 2.95
CA THR A 24 -13.37 -12.65 3.41
C THR A 24 -14.47 -11.71 2.92
N CYS A 25 -14.26 -10.40 2.97
CA CYS A 25 -15.24 -9.42 2.51
C CYS A 25 -15.24 -9.24 0.98
N ASN A 26 -14.10 -9.47 0.33
CA ASN A 26 -13.92 -9.35 -1.11
C ASN A 26 -12.99 -10.46 -1.63
N PRO A 27 -13.52 -11.68 -1.86
CA PRO A 27 -12.76 -12.79 -2.42
C PRO A 27 -12.25 -12.54 -3.85
N ALA A 28 -12.89 -11.63 -4.59
CA ALA A 28 -12.50 -11.28 -5.96
C ALA A 28 -11.38 -10.22 -6.01
N GLY A 29 -11.00 -9.65 -4.85
CA GLY A 29 -9.92 -8.68 -4.74
C GLY A 29 -10.08 -7.49 -5.68
N GLU A 30 -9.04 -7.21 -6.47
CA GLU A 30 -9.02 -6.11 -7.44
C GLU A 30 -10.02 -6.26 -8.59
N HIS A 31 -10.50 -7.48 -8.86
CA HIS A 31 -11.47 -7.75 -9.91
C HIS A 31 -12.92 -7.48 -9.49
N ALA A 32 -13.15 -7.17 -8.20
CA ALA A 32 -14.47 -6.84 -7.72
C ALA A 32 -14.94 -5.46 -8.21
N ASP A 33 -16.26 -5.25 -8.13
CA ASP A 33 -16.81 -3.94 -8.40
C ASP A 33 -16.24 -2.87 -7.46
N ARG A 34 -16.43 -1.60 -7.83
CA ARG A 34 -15.86 -0.47 -7.09
C ARG A 34 -16.33 -0.43 -5.63
N CYS A 35 -17.59 -0.77 -5.37
CA CYS A 35 -18.18 -0.72 -4.04
C CYS A 35 -17.52 -1.77 -3.14
N ALA A 36 -17.41 -3.00 -3.63
CA ALA A 36 -16.74 -4.09 -2.93
C ALA A 36 -15.29 -3.73 -2.60
N ARG A 37 -14.54 -3.20 -3.59
CA ARG A 37 -13.15 -2.75 -3.38
C ARG A 37 -13.03 -1.67 -2.32
N GLN A 38 -13.86 -0.63 -2.38
CA GLN A 38 -13.83 0.46 -1.39
C GLN A 38 -14.19 -0.01 0.01
N CYS A 39 -15.15 -0.94 0.15
CA CYS A 39 -15.55 -1.46 1.45
C CYS A 39 -14.61 -2.53 2.02
N SER A 40 -13.72 -3.10 1.21
CA SER A 40 -12.80 -4.16 1.64
C SER A 40 -11.34 -3.73 1.67
N LEU A 41 -10.99 -2.56 1.13
CA LEU A 41 -9.62 -2.04 1.16
C LEU A 41 -9.23 -1.82 2.61
N THR A 42 -8.13 -2.45 3.01
CA THR A 42 -7.65 -2.48 4.39
C THR A 42 -6.19 -2.08 4.42
N GLU A 43 -5.86 -1.10 5.25
CA GLU A 43 -4.49 -0.71 5.53
C GLU A 43 -3.82 -1.75 6.44
N PRO A 44 -2.49 -1.95 6.34
CA PRO A 44 -1.81 -2.87 7.23
C PRO A 44 -1.67 -2.28 8.63
N ASP A 45 -1.96 -3.09 9.65
CA ASP A 45 -1.72 -2.77 11.07
C ASP A 45 -0.22 -2.76 11.39
N ALA A 46 0.54 -3.60 10.69
CA ALA A 46 1.98 -3.70 10.85
C ALA A 46 2.66 -3.97 9.50
N VAL A 47 3.80 -3.30 9.29
CA VAL A 47 4.69 -3.57 8.16
C VAL A 47 6.10 -3.84 8.67
N THR A 48 6.64 -5.00 8.30
CA THR A 48 7.98 -5.43 8.67
C THR A 48 8.84 -5.61 7.42
N TRP A 49 10.04 -5.02 7.45
CA TRP A 49 11.07 -5.22 6.43
C TRP A 49 12.34 -5.82 7.03
N GLY A 50 12.66 -7.05 6.64
CA GLY A 50 13.86 -7.76 7.09
C GLY A 50 15.12 -7.51 6.23
N GLY A 51 15.14 -6.47 5.39
CA GLY A 51 16.26 -6.17 4.49
C GLY A 51 16.25 -6.92 3.15
N GLY A 52 15.15 -7.61 2.81
CA GLY A 52 14.97 -8.29 1.52
C GLY A 52 14.29 -7.43 0.44
N VAL A 53 13.80 -8.07 -0.62
CA VAL A 53 13.08 -7.38 -1.73
C VAL A 53 11.56 -7.28 -1.52
N ARG A 54 11.07 -7.77 -0.38
CA ARG A 54 9.63 -7.85 -0.06
C ARG A 54 9.35 -7.34 1.34
N LEU A 55 8.14 -6.81 1.52
CA LEU A 55 7.58 -6.42 2.81
C LEU A 55 6.65 -7.51 3.31
N LEU A 56 6.73 -7.83 4.60
CA LEU A 56 5.69 -8.57 5.29
C LEU A 56 4.69 -7.57 5.86
N CYS A 57 3.46 -7.61 5.37
CA CYS A 57 2.36 -6.77 5.84
C CYS A 57 1.33 -7.63 6.57
N GLU A 58 0.86 -7.15 7.71
CA GLU A 58 -0.21 -7.77 8.51
C GLU A 58 -1.42 -6.84 8.50
N TYR A 59 -2.61 -7.40 8.32
CA TYR A 59 -3.85 -6.64 8.15
C TYR A 59 -4.93 -7.17 9.10
N VAL A 60 -5.80 -6.26 9.55
CA VAL A 60 -7.02 -6.59 10.29
C VAL A 60 -8.18 -5.85 9.65
N CYS A 61 -9.20 -6.58 9.19
CA CYS A 61 -10.36 -5.96 8.59
C CYS A 61 -11.28 -5.35 9.66
N ASP A 62 -11.42 -4.03 9.68
CA ASP A 62 -12.35 -3.32 10.60
C ASP A 62 -13.81 -3.74 10.46
N ARG A 63 -14.18 -4.33 9.31
CA ARG A 63 -15.55 -4.75 9.03
C ARG A 63 -15.90 -6.12 9.61
N CYS A 64 -15.02 -7.11 9.43
CA CYS A 64 -15.31 -8.49 9.78
C CYS A 64 -14.34 -9.09 10.80
N GLY A 65 -13.30 -8.36 11.19
CA GLY A 65 -12.26 -8.81 12.13
C GLY A 65 -11.29 -9.85 11.55
N HIS A 66 -11.42 -10.23 10.27
CA HIS A 66 -10.50 -11.18 9.65
C HIS A 66 -9.08 -10.61 9.62
N GLN A 67 -8.11 -11.44 9.99
CA GLN A 67 -6.69 -11.08 10.02
C GLN A 67 -5.95 -11.91 8.98
N TRP A 68 -5.06 -11.27 8.21
CA TRP A 68 -4.24 -11.95 7.22
C TRP A 68 -2.87 -11.28 7.06
N ARG A 69 -1.98 -11.99 6.38
CA ARG A 69 -0.60 -11.56 6.14
C ARG A 69 -0.26 -11.73 4.67
N ARG A 70 0.51 -10.79 4.12
CA ARG A 70 1.02 -10.84 2.73
C ARG A 70 2.50 -10.51 2.70
N ALA A 71 3.26 -11.30 1.95
CA ALA A 71 4.69 -11.09 1.73
C ALA A 71 5.05 -10.91 0.24
N ASP A 72 4.03 -10.92 -0.62
CA ASP A 72 4.13 -10.99 -2.07
C ASP A 72 3.65 -9.72 -2.77
N LEU A 73 2.83 -8.91 -2.08
CA LEU A 73 2.13 -7.77 -2.67
C LEU A 73 3.01 -6.51 -2.77
N TRP A 74 3.88 -6.28 -1.77
CA TRP A 74 4.60 -5.01 -1.62
C TRP A 74 6.11 -5.17 -1.54
N THR A 75 6.83 -4.16 -2.02
CA THR A 75 8.28 -4.04 -1.95
C THR A 75 8.68 -2.83 -1.11
N PRO A 76 9.93 -2.78 -0.60
CA PRO A 76 10.40 -1.66 0.22
C PRO A 76 10.28 -0.30 -0.48
N GLU A 77 10.43 -0.28 -1.80
CA GLU A 77 10.29 0.92 -2.62
C GLU A 77 8.88 1.51 -2.54
N ASN A 78 7.84 0.68 -2.33
CA ASN A 78 6.48 1.18 -2.09
C ASN A 78 6.38 2.02 -0.81
N LEU A 79 7.23 1.77 0.20
CA LEU A 79 7.32 2.59 1.41
C LEU A 79 8.34 3.74 1.29
N GLY A 80 8.89 3.97 0.09
CA GLY A 80 9.95 4.95 -0.12
C GLY A 80 11.31 4.50 0.41
N PHE A 81 11.48 3.23 0.81
CA PHE A 81 12.80 2.69 1.08
C PHE A 81 13.52 2.46 -0.24
N VAL A 82 14.54 3.27 -0.52
CA VAL A 82 15.49 3.00 -1.59
C VAL A 82 16.56 2.09 -1.01
N PRO A 83 16.72 0.84 -1.49
CA PRO A 83 17.87 0.04 -1.09
C PRO A 83 19.13 0.79 -1.51
N GLN A 84 19.93 1.24 -0.53
CA GLN A 84 21.30 1.67 -0.84
C GLN A 84 22.00 0.45 -1.43
N ARG A 85 22.29 0.48 -2.74
CA ARG A 85 23.22 -0.48 -3.32
C ARG A 85 24.50 -0.34 -2.51
N SER A 86 24.85 -1.37 -1.74
CA SER A 86 26.16 -1.47 -1.11
C SER A 86 27.18 -1.25 -2.22
N ALA A 87 27.93 -0.16 -2.16
CA ALA A 87 29.08 0.03 -3.02
C ALA A 87 30.04 -1.12 -2.73
N ALA A 88 30.16 -2.04 -3.69
CA ALA A 88 31.18 -3.07 -3.72
C ALA A 88 32.49 -2.48 -4.25
#